data_AF-A0A1H5H242-F1
#
_entry.id   AF-A0A1H5H242-F1
#
_cell.length_a   1.000
_cell.length_b   1.000
_cell.length_c   1.000
_cell.angle_alpha   90.00
_cell.angle_beta   90.00
_cell.angle_gamma   90.00
#
_symmetry.space_group_name_H-M   'P 1'
#
loop_
_entity.id
_entity.type
_entity.pdbx_description
1 polymer ?
#
loop_
_entity_poly.entity_id
_entity_poly.type
_entity_poly.pdbx_seq_one_letter_code
_entity_poly.pdbx_strand_id
1 'polypeptide(L)'
;MRKPPLRPGRYDPADYAGPVLRSAAEAGVSAVLLMTVLHVEAYKPHHPLLERLWQWWKPGASFGVANMHRATFERVRRAHGLPGRWQDLRDDPAFAVHAAALHMKDLDRRLPRRHVRRYTRDELLALGYNTGERNMRAFARGIPPGPMARSYLRRFRAYRSRAAEALADRGDARGTGRREV
;
A
#
# COMPACT_ATOMS: atom_id res chain seq x y z
N MET A 1 2.83 -23.06 7.74
CA MET A 1 3.00 -22.03 6.68
C MET A 1 4.42 -21.48 6.75
N ARG A 2 5.19 -21.56 5.66
CA ARG A 2 6.59 -21.13 5.61
C ARG A 2 6.62 -19.61 5.39
N LYS A 3 7.08 -18.85 6.40
CA LYS A 3 7.24 -17.38 6.31
C LYS A 3 8.31 -17.06 5.25
N PRO A 4 8.06 -16.17 4.28
CA PRO A 4 9.10 -15.75 3.36
C PRO A 4 10.19 -14.99 4.13
N PRO A 5 11.48 -15.27 3.93
CA PRO A 5 12.55 -14.59 4.65
C PRO A 5 12.63 -13.13 4.21
N LEU A 6 12.91 -12.24 5.18
CA LEU A 6 13.41 -10.90 4.89
C LEU A 6 14.77 -11.05 4.21
N ARG A 7 14.90 -10.66 2.93
CA ARG A 7 16.19 -10.63 2.25
C ARG A 7 16.92 -9.34 2.62
N PRO A 8 18.06 -9.39 3.33
CA PRO A 8 18.84 -8.20 3.61
C PRO A 8 19.58 -7.80 2.32
N GLY A 9 19.08 -6.76 1.65
CA GLY A 9 19.61 -6.28 0.38
C GLY A 9 18.50 -6.06 -0.64
N ARG A 10 18.14 -4.78 -0.84
CA ARG A 10 17.16 -4.29 -1.83
C ARG A 10 15.77 -4.93 -1.73
N TYR A 11 14.92 -4.29 -0.93
CA TYR A 11 13.47 -4.55 -0.92
C TYR A 11 12.88 -4.24 -2.31
N ASP A 12 12.52 -5.27 -3.09
CA ASP A 12 11.74 -5.10 -4.32
C ASP A 12 10.26 -5.45 -4.05
N PRO A 13 9.33 -4.49 -4.19
CA PRO A 13 7.90 -4.72 -4.13
C PRO A 13 7.40 -5.92 -4.97
N ALA A 14 8.06 -6.21 -6.11
CA ALA A 14 7.69 -7.32 -6.98
C ALA A 14 7.76 -8.69 -6.28
N ASP A 15 8.66 -8.86 -5.29
CA ASP A 15 8.77 -10.09 -4.49
C ASP A 15 7.48 -10.41 -3.71
N TYR A 16 6.62 -9.41 -3.51
CA TYR A 16 5.37 -9.52 -2.74
C TYR A 16 4.12 -9.65 -3.63
N ALA A 17 4.27 -9.87 -4.94
CA ALA A 17 3.15 -10.07 -5.86
C ALA A 17 2.18 -11.17 -5.40
N GLY A 18 2.71 -12.27 -4.85
CA GLY A 18 1.90 -13.37 -4.30
C GLY A 18 0.99 -12.94 -3.14
N PRO A 19 1.54 -12.40 -2.04
CA PRO A 19 0.76 -11.78 -0.97
C PRO A 19 -0.21 -10.69 -1.45
N VAL A 20 0.22 -9.80 -2.35
CA VAL A 20 -0.62 -8.71 -2.88
C VAL A 20 -1.87 -9.26 -3.57
N LEU A 21 -1.73 -10.25 -4.46
CA LEU A 21 -2.88 -10.84 -5.15
C LEU A 21 -3.89 -11.45 -4.16
N ARG A 22 -3.41 -12.19 -3.16
CA ARG A 22 -4.29 -12.82 -2.15
C ARG A 22 -5.00 -11.76 -1.30
N SER A 23 -4.25 -10.84 -0.71
CA SER A 23 -4.81 -9.82 0.16
C SER A 23 -5.75 -8.86 -0.56
N ALA A 24 -5.44 -8.51 -1.82
CA ALA A 24 -6.31 -7.68 -2.63
C ALA A 24 -7.65 -8.38 -2.93
N ALA A 25 -7.62 -9.67 -3.27
CA ALA A 25 -8.82 -10.47 -3.48
C ALA A 25 -9.67 -10.58 -2.19
N GLU A 26 -9.05 -10.90 -1.06
CA GLU A 26 -9.72 -10.98 0.25
C GLU A 26 -10.35 -9.64 0.69
N ALA A 27 -9.65 -8.54 0.43
CA ALA A 27 -10.12 -7.21 0.79
C ALA A 27 -11.12 -6.62 -0.22
N GLY A 28 -11.22 -7.19 -1.43
CA GLY A 28 -12.05 -6.68 -2.52
C GLY A 28 -11.52 -5.37 -3.10
N VAL A 29 -10.19 -5.20 -3.15
CA VAL A 29 -9.52 -4.01 -3.70
C VAL A 29 -8.67 -4.38 -4.93
N SER A 30 -8.32 -3.37 -5.73
CA SER A 30 -7.46 -3.58 -6.90
C SER A 30 -6.05 -4.03 -6.48
N ALA A 31 -5.58 -5.18 -6.98
CA ALA A 31 -4.23 -5.66 -6.76
C ALA A 31 -3.18 -4.71 -7.36
N VAL A 32 -3.48 -4.12 -8.52
CA VAL A 32 -2.62 -3.13 -9.17
C VAL A 32 -2.50 -1.87 -8.31
N LEU A 33 -3.59 -1.38 -7.72
CA LEU A 33 -3.57 -0.27 -6.78
C LEU A 33 -2.65 -0.58 -5.58
N LEU A 34 -2.84 -1.75 -4.97
CA LEU A 34 -2.05 -2.16 -3.80
C LEU A 34 -0.56 -2.29 -4.14
N MET A 35 -0.21 -2.97 -5.23
CA MET A 35 1.18 -3.11 -5.69
C MET A 35 1.81 -1.75 -6.04
N THR A 36 1.05 -0.84 -6.67
CA THR A 36 1.54 0.50 -6.99
C THR A 36 1.88 1.29 -5.73
N VAL A 37 1.05 1.20 -4.68
CA VAL A 37 1.35 1.84 -3.39
C VAL A 37 2.62 1.28 -2.76
N LEU A 38 2.83 -0.05 -2.81
CA LEU A 38 4.07 -0.67 -2.34
C LEU A 38 5.29 -0.12 -3.11
N HIS A 39 5.22 0.02 -4.44
CA HIS A 39 6.30 0.63 -5.22
C HIS A 39 6.59 2.09 -4.84
N VAL A 40 5.54 2.90 -4.64
CA VAL A 40 5.72 4.30 -4.24
C VAL A 40 6.33 4.41 -2.84
N GLU A 41 5.95 3.53 -1.91
CA GLU A 41 6.49 3.50 -0.55
C GLU A 41 7.93 2.97 -0.49
N ALA A 42 8.27 1.97 -1.30
CA ALA A 42 9.61 1.43 -1.45
C ALA A 42 10.62 2.44 -1.99
N TYR A 43 10.16 3.33 -2.88
CA TYR A 43 11.00 4.33 -3.53
C TYR A 43 11.51 5.41 -2.58
N LYS A 44 11.04 5.53 -1.33
CA LYS A 44 11.57 6.51 -0.38
C LYS A 44 13.06 6.20 -0.13
N PRO A 45 14.02 6.96 -0.68
CA PRO A 45 15.42 6.78 -0.37
C PRO A 45 15.62 7.25 1.06
N HIS A 46 16.51 6.59 1.80
CA HIS A 46 17.11 7.09 3.03
C HIS A 46 17.84 8.40 2.73
N HIS A 47 17.11 9.51 2.64
CA HIS A 47 17.66 10.83 2.38
C HIS A 47 17.96 11.53 3.72
N PRO A 48 19.21 11.94 4.01
CA PRO A 48 19.64 12.34 5.36
C PRO A 48 18.84 13.50 5.99
N LEU A 49 18.42 14.47 5.17
CA LEU A 49 17.58 15.60 5.60
C LEU A 49 16.14 15.20 5.93
N LEU A 50 15.61 14.15 5.29
CA LEU A 50 14.30 13.59 5.61
C LEU A 50 14.36 12.73 6.86
N GLU A 51 15.46 12.01 7.11
CA GLU A 51 15.69 11.22 8.33
C GLU A 51 15.73 12.08 9.60
N ARG A 52 16.40 13.24 9.57
CA ARG A 52 16.43 14.18 10.69
C ARG A 52 15.05 14.78 11.01
N LEU A 53 14.26 15.10 9.98
CA LEU A 53 12.89 15.57 10.14
C LEU A 53 11.92 14.42 10.53
N TRP A 54 12.24 13.16 10.16
CA TRP A 54 11.47 11.96 10.52
C TRP A 54 11.71 11.51 11.97
N GLN A 55 12.95 11.53 12.44
CA GLN A 55 13.32 11.15 13.81
C GLN A 55 12.79 12.17 14.83
N TRP A 56 12.78 13.46 14.46
CA TRP A 56 12.25 14.53 15.30
C TRP A 56 10.71 14.47 15.46
N TRP A 57 9.98 13.70 14.63
CA TRP A 57 8.51 13.71 14.58
C TRP A 57 7.79 12.40 14.99
N LYS A 58 8.49 11.30 15.34
CA LYS A 58 7.82 9.96 15.49
C LYS A 58 8.16 9.12 16.73
N PRO A 59 7.45 9.32 17.86
CA PRO A 59 7.04 8.21 18.73
C PRO A 59 5.89 7.44 18.05
N GLY A 60 6.20 6.49 17.14
CA GLY A 60 5.20 5.71 16.38
C GLY A 60 5.52 5.44 14.90
N ALA A 61 6.80 5.31 14.56
CA ALA A 61 7.33 5.24 13.20
C ALA A 61 6.83 4.07 12.34
N SER A 62 6.15 4.39 11.24
CA SER A 62 5.60 3.47 10.23
C SER A 62 6.49 2.27 9.90
N PHE A 63 5.91 1.07 9.89
CA PHE A 63 6.63 -0.19 9.66
C PHE A 63 6.12 -0.96 8.44
N GLY A 64 6.99 -1.85 7.97
CA GLY A 64 6.70 -2.83 6.94
C GLY A 64 6.70 -2.28 5.52
N VAL A 65 6.54 -3.21 4.60
CA VAL A 65 6.47 -3.02 3.13
C VAL A 65 5.49 -1.95 2.66
N ALA A 66 4.45 -1.72 3.46
CA ALA A 66 3.38 -0.78 3.17
C ALA A 66 3.50 0.53 3.97
N ASN A 67 4.55 0.69 4.79
CA ASN A 67 4.84 1.90 5.55
C ASN A 67 3.66 2.39 6.42
N MET A 68 3.01 1.47 7.13
CA MET A 68 1.78 1.78 7.88
C MET A 68 2.07 2.33 9.29
N HIS A 69 1.47 3.49 9.59
CA HIS A 69 1.55 4.12 10.92
C HIS A 69 0.79 3.34 12.00
N ARG A 70 1.29 3.37 13.25
CA ARG A 70 0.67 2.68 14.41
C ARG A 70 -0.81 2.99 14.56
N ALA A 71 -1.18 4.26 14.57
CA ALA A 71 -2.58 4.65 14.73
C ALA A 71 -3.49 4.10 13.62
N THR A 72 -2.99 4.01 12.38
CA THR A 72 -3.72 3.41 11.26
C THR A 72 -3.85 1.91 11.43
N PHE A 73 -2.74 1.23 11.74
CA PHE A 73 -2.75 -0.21 12.01
C PHE A 73 -3.71 -0.56 13.14
N GLU A 74 -3.67 0.17 14.26
CA GLU A 74 -4.54 -0.08 15.41
C GLU A 74 -6.03 0.12 15.11
N ARG A 75 -6.38 1.00 14.14
CA ARG A 75 -7.75 1.11 13.64
C ARG A 75 -8.13 -0.09 12.79
N VAL A 76 -7.28 -0.48 11.85
CA VAL A 76 -7.49 -1.66 10.98
C VAL A 76 -7.60 -2.93 11.82
N ARG A 77 -6.68 -3.13 12.77
CA ARG A 77 -6.67 -4.27 13.69
C ARG A 77 -7.98 -4.40 14.43
N ARG A 78 -8.47 -3.30 15.01
CA ARG A 78 -9.75 -3.29 15.74
C ARG A 78 -10.95 -3.53 14.82
N ALA A 79 -10.96 -2.91 13.64
CA ALA A 79 -12.07 -3.03 12.69
C ALA A 79 -12.20 -4.42 12.06
N HIS A 80 -11.09 -5.14 11.88
CA HIS A 80 -11.05 -6.44 11.19
C HIS A 80 -10.61 -7.61 12.08
N GLY A 81 -10.43 -7.38 13.39
CA GLY A 81 -10.04 -8.43 14.33
C GLY A 81 -8.68 -9.07 14.06
N LEU A 82 -7.71 -8.32 13.54
CA LEU A 82 -6.41 -8.90 13.14
C LEU A 82 -5.62 -9.41 14.35
N PRO A 83 -5.12 -10.66 14.32
CA PRO A 83 -4.18 -11.15 15.31
C PRO A 83 -2.80 -10.53 15.02
N GLY A 84 -2.23 -9.78 15.97
CA GLY A 84 -0.90 -9.22 15.83
C GLY A 84 -0.73 -7.83 16.47
N ARG A 85 0.53 -7.46 16.64
CA ARG A 85 0.95 -6.14 17.12
C ARG A 85 1.53 -5.34 15.97
N TRP A 86 1.55 -4.03 16.15
CA TRP A 86 2.06 -3.12 15.15
C TRP A 86 3.54 -3.37 14.78
N GLN A 87 4.36 -3.85 15.72
CA GLN A 87 5.75 -4.23 15.46
C GLN A 87 5.87 -5.39 14.47
N ASP A 88 4.90 -6.31 14.46
CA ASP A 88 4.92 -7.51 13.62
C ASP A 88 4.86 -7.17 12.12
N LEU A 89 4.40 -5.95 11.75
CA LEU A 89 4.44 -5.45 10.37
C LEU A 89 5.85 -5.37 9.80
N ARG A 90 6.86 -5.17 10.66
CA ARG A 90 8.27 -5.14 10.25
C ARG A 90 8.75 -6.52 9.83
N ASP A 91 8.34 -7.54 10.57
CA ASP A 91 8.91 -8.88 10.49
C ASP A 91 8.08 -9.83 9.62
N ASP A 92 6.82 -9.49 9.37
CA ASP A 92 5.92 -10.23 8.48
C ASP A 92 5.40 -9.35 7.34
N PRO A 93 6.10 -9.34 6.19
CA PRO A 93 5.68 -8.61 5.00
C PRO A 93 4.29 -9.01 4.49
N ALA A 94 3.93 -10.30 4.57
CA ALA A 94 2.62 -10.74 4.10
C ALA A 94 1.50 -10.19 4.98
N PHE A 95 1.72 -10.16 6.31
CA PHE A 95 0.82 -9.51 7.25
C PHE A 95 0.72 -8.00 6.99
N ALA A 96 1.84 -7.34 6.69
CA ALA A 96 1.85 -5.93 6.36
C ALA A 96 1.11 -5.59 5.06
N VAL A 97 1.23 -6.43 4.02
CA VAL A 97 0.42 -6.31 2.79
C VAL A 97 -1.06 -6.51 3.09
N HIS A 98 -1.41 -7.52 3.90
CA HIS A 98 -2.81 -7.78 4.25
C HIS A 98 -3.44 -6.63 5.05
N ALA A 99 -2.73 -6.10 6.04
CA ALA A 99 -3.18 -4.92 6.79
C ALA A 99 -3.37 -3.71 5.86
N ALA A 100 -2.48 -3.50 4.89
CA ALA A 100 -2.61 -2.42 3.91
C ALA A 100 -3.82 -2.60 2.99
N ALA A 101 -4.10 -3.81 2.53
CA ALA A 101 -5.28 -4.12 1.74
C ALA A 101 -6.58 -3.82 2.50
N LEU A 102 -6.65 -4.20 3.78
CA LEU A 102 -7.78 -3.88 4.65
C LEU A 102 -7.92 -2.37 4.91
N HIS A 103 -6.80 -1.66 5.06
CA HIS A 103 -6.85 -0.20 5.15
C HIS A 103 -7.44 0.43 3.88
N MET A 104 -7.02 -0.04 2.70
CA MET A 104 -7.58 0.41 1.43
C MET A 104 -9.07 0.11 1.32
N LYS A 105 -9.52 -1.08 1.75
CA LYS A 105 -10.95 -1.43 1.82
C LYS A 105 -11.73 -0.44 2.69
N ASP A 106 -11.18 -0.04 3.83
CA ASP A 106 -11.83 0.93 4.71
C ASP A 106 -11.89 2.33 4.11
N LEU A 107 -10.83 2.76 3.40
CA LEU A 107 -10.85 4.01 2.64
C LEU A 107 -11.90 3.97 1.54
N ASP A 108 -11.98 2.85 0.83
CA ASP A 108 -12.90 2.68 -0.30
C ASP A 108 -14.37 2.71 0.11
N ARG A 109 -14.69 2.13 1.27
CA ARG A 109 -16.02 2.22 1.90
C ARG A 109 -16.42 3.66 2.26
N ARG A 110 -15.44 4.53 2.53
CA ARG A 110 -15.67 5.93 2.95
C ARG A 110 -15.56 6.92 1.79
N LEU A 111 -15.18 6.44 0.61
CA LEU A 111 -15.09 7.26 -0.59
C LEU A 111 -16.50 7.51 -1.17
N PRO A 112 -16.85 8.77 -1.50
CA PRO A 112 -18.12 9.06 -2.15
C PRO A 112 -18.26 8.33 -3.48
N ARG A 113 -19.43 7.70 -3.72
CA ARG A 113 -19.74 7.03 -5.00
C ARG A 113 -19.64 7.98 -6.21
N ARG A 114 -20.02 9.24 -6.01
CA ARG A 114 -19.84 10.32 -6.98
C ARG A 114 -18.74 11.24 -6.46
N HIS A 115 -17.69 11.40 -7.24
CA HIS A 115 -16.60 12.33 -7.01
C HIS A 115 -16.33 13.12 -8.28
N VAL A 116 -15.63 14.24 -8.17
CA VAL A 116 -15.22 15.01 -9.35
C VAL A 116 -14.40 14.13 -10.30
N ARG A 117 -14.58 14.27 -11.62
CA ARG A 117 -13.94 13.41 -12.62
C ARG A 117 -12.44 13.71 -12.84
N ARG A 118 -11.83 14.52 -11.96
CA ARG A 118 -10.40 14.89 -12.03
C ARG A 118 -9.47 13.76 -11.63
N TYR A 119 -9.91 12.89 -10.73
CA TYR A 119 -9.16 11.75 -10.22
C TYR A 119 -9.98 10.48 -10.37
N THR A 120 -9.31 9.40 -10.74
CA THR A 120 -9.89 8.05 -10.69
C THR A 120 -10.08 7.62 -9.24
N ARG A 121 -10.92 6.60 -9.04
CA ARG A 121 -11.14 6.00 -7.72
C ARG A 121 -9.83 5.53 -7.08
N ASP A 122 -8.99 4.81 -7.85
CA ASP A 122 -7.67 4.33 -7.41
C ASP A 122 -6.76 5.47 -6.96
N GLU A 123 -6.73 6.59 -7.69
CA GLU A 123 -5.92 7.75 -7.33
C GLU A 123 -6.40 8.41 -6.05
N LEU A 124 -7.72 8.47 -5.83
CA LEU A 124 -8.28 8.95 -4.56
C LEU A 124 -7.92 8.02 -3.41
N LEU A 125 -7.97 6.70 -3.61
CA LEU A 125 -7.54 5.73 -2.59
C LEU A 125 -6.05 5.83 -2.29
N ALA A 126 -5.20 5.99 -3.31
CA ALA A 126 -3.77 6.20 -3.13
C ALA A 126 -3.47 7.51 -2.38
N LEU A 127 -4.18 8.59 -2.70
CA LEU A 127 -4.10 9.85 -1.96
C LEU A 127 -4.60 9.69 -0.52
N GLY A 128 -5.65 8.91 -0.29
CA GLY A 128 -6.15 8.60 1.05
C GLY A 128 -5.19 7.77 1.88
N TYR A 129 -4.48 6.83 1.25
CA TYR A 129 -3.41 6.09 1.88
C TYR A 129 -2.26 7.01 2.32
N ASN A 130 -1.88 7.97 1.46
CA ASN A 130 -0.80 8.91 1.74
C ASN A 130 -1.17 10.02 2.73
N THR A 131 -2.39 10.55 2.64
CA THR A 131 -2.79 11.81 3.30
C THR A 131 -3.92 11.64 4.33
N GLY A 132 -4.47 10.44 4.45
CA GLY A 132 -5.61 10.13 5.30
C GLY A 132 -6.97 10.36 4.63
N GLU A 133 -7.99 9.73 5.20
CA GLU A 133 -9.36 9.72 4.69
C GLU A 133 -9.98 11.12 4.55
N ARG A 134 -9.78 12.00 5.54
CA ARG A 134 -10.37 13.36 5.51
C ARG A 134 -9.93 14.12 4.25
N ASN A 135 -8.64 14.03 3.92
CA ASN A 135 -8.06 14.67 2.74
C ASN A 135 -8.53 13.99 1.46
N MET A 136 -8.57 12.66 1.41
CA MET A 136 -9.18 11.93 0.30
C MET A 136 -10.61 12.40 0.00
N ARG A 137 -11.45 12.55 1.03
CA ARG A 137 -12.83 13.04 0.86
C ARG A 137 -12.88 14.50 0.42
N ALA A 138 -11.94 15.33 0.85
CA ALA A 138 -11.79 16.70 0.36
C ALA A 138 -11.43 16.71 -1.14
N PHE A 139 -10.47 15.88 -1.56
CA PHE A 139 -10.05 15.76 -2.96
C PHE A 139 -11.16 15.20 -3.85
N ALA A 140 -11.93 14.23 -3.35
CA ALA A 140 -13.09 13.69 -4.03
C ALA A 140 -14.17 14.76 -4.31
N ARG A 141 -14.22 15.82 -3.48
CA ARG A 141 -15.11 16.99 -3.65
C ARG A 141 -14.49 18.12 -4.46
N GLY A 142 -13.27 17.95 -4.97
CA GLY A 142 -12.63 18.94 -5.85
C GLY A 142 -11.60 19.84 -5.18
N ILE A 143 -11.36 19.71 -3.88
CA ILE A 143 -10.25 20.44 -3.23
C ILE A 143 -8.93 19.95 -3.84
N PRO A 144 -8.06 20.84 -4.34
CA PRO A 144 -6.82 20.40 -4.97
C PRO A 144 -5.82 19.87 -3.92
N PRO A 145 -5.09 18.78 -4.22
CA PRO A 145 -4.01 18.30 -3.36
C PRO A 145 -2.86 19.30 -3.34
N GLY A 146 -2.21 19.45 -2.17
CA GLY A 146 -1.00 20.24 -2.02
C GLY A 146 0.21 19.64 -2.75
N PRO A 147 1.37 20.35 -2.80
CA PRO A 147 2.54 19.94 -3.57
C PRO A 147 3.03 18.53 -3.27
N MET A 148 3.05 18.13 -2.00
CA MET A 148 3.50 16.79 -1.58
C MET A 148 2.57 15.68 -2.10
N ALA A 149 1.26 15.87 -1.95
CA ALA A 149 0.25 14.94 -2.44
C ALA A 149 0.24 14.84 -3.97
N ARG A 150 0.50 15.95 -4.68
CA ARG A 150 0.70 15.94 -6.14
C ARG A 150 1.94 15.15 -6.56
N SER A 151 3.05 15.34 -5.85
CA SER A 151 4.29 14.58 -6.08
C SER A 151 4.10 13.08 -5.84
N TYR A 152 3.35 12.72 -4.79
CA TYR A 152 2.94 11.33 -4.54
C TYR A 152 2.10 10.79 -5.71
N LEU A 153 1.07 11.51 -6.14
CA LEU A 153 0.20 11.10 -7.24
C LEU A 153 0.97 10.93 -8.56
N ARG A 154 1.92 11.81 -8.86
CA ARG A 154 2.77 11.68 -10.05
C ARG A 154 3.59 10.39 -10.01
N ARG A 155 4.18 10.06 -8.86
CA ARG A 155 4.91 8.79 -8.67
C ARG A 155 3.99 7.59 -8.77
N PHE A 156 2.80 7.66 -8.16
CA PHE A 156 1.79 6.62 -8.27
C PHE A 156 1.45 6.32 -9.73
N ARG A 157 1.22 7.34 -10.55
CA ARG A 157 0.98 7.16 -11.99
C ARG A 157 2.17 6.53 -12.70
N ALA A 158 3.40 6.94 -12.38
CA ALA A 158 4.62 6.41 -13.00
C ALA A 158 4.87 4.93 -12.66
N TYR A 159 4.54 4.48 -11.44
CA TYR A 159 4.73 3.09 -11.02
C TYR A 159 3.60 2.14 -11.41
N ARG A 160 2.47 2.65 -11.91
CA ARG A 160 1.28 1.84 -12.20
C ARG A 160 1.54 0.73 -13.21
N SER A 161 2.25 1.02 -14.30
CA SER A 161 2.56 0.01 -15.33
C SER A 161 3.49 -1.07 -14.78
N ARG A 162 4.57 -0.67 -14.10
CA ARG A 162 5.51 -1.60 -13.45
C ARG A 162 4.82 -2.49 -12.41
N ALA A 163 3.87 -1.94 -11.67
CA ALA A 163 3.07 -2.71 -10.72
C ALA A 163 2.17 -3.75 -11.42
N ALA A 164 1.62 -3.42 -12.59
CA ALA A 164 0.82 -4.35 -13.39
C ALA A 164 1.71 -5.48 -13.96
N GLU A 165 2.87 -5.15 -14.50
CA GLU A 165 3.87 -6.11 -15.00
C GLU A 165 4.28 -7.11 -13.91
N ALA A 166 4.65 -6.63 -12.72
CA ALA A 166 5.03 -7.49 -11.60
C ALA A 166 3.93 -8.48 -11.17
N LEU A 167 2.66 -8.12 -11.36
CA LEU A 167 1.53 -9.00 -11.07
C LEU A 167 1.26 -10.00 -12.19
N ALA A 168 1.45 -9.59 -13.45
CA ALA A 168 1.28 -10.44 -14.63
C ALA A 168 2.33 -11.56 -14.67
N ASP A 169 3.61 -11.22 -14.49
CA ASP A 169 4.72 -12.19 -14.47
C ASP A 169 4.50 -13.30 -13.43
N ARG A 170 3.89 -12.95 -12.28
CA ARG A 170 3.56 -13.91 -11.23
C ARG A 170 2.38 -14.81 -11.60
N GLY A 171 1.40 -14.28 -12.33
CA GLY A 171 0.27 -15.04 -12.86
C GLY A 171 0.74 -16.12 -13.84
N ASP A 172 1.62 -15.73 -14.76
CA ASP A 172 2.19 -16.62 -15.77
C ASP A 172 3.05 -17.73 -15.13
N ALA A 173 3.87 -17.38 -14.14
CA ALA A 173 4.65 -18.35 -13.37
C ALA A 173 3.81 -19.35 -12.54
N ARG A 174 2.51 -19.09 -12.30
CA ARG A 174 1.60 -20.10 -11.71
C ARG A 174 0.87 -20.92 -12.79
N GLY A 175 0.73 -20.40 -14.00
CA GLY A 175 0.12 -21.09 -15.14
C GLY A 175 1.02 -22.17 -15.74
N THR A 176 2.34 -21.95 -15.73
CA THR A 176 3.34 -22.90 -16.24
C THR A 176 3.65 -24.07 -15.29
N GLY A 177 3.20 -24.02 -14.04
CA GLY A 177 3.39 -25.09 -13.04
C GLY A 177 2.29 -26.17 -12.98
N ARG A 178 1.32 -26.15 -13.90
CA ARG A 178 0.29 -27.21 -14.05
C ARG A 178 0.44 -27.93 -15.39
N ARG A 179 1.59 -28.54 -15.65
CA ARG A 179 1.75 -29.62 -16.63
C ARG A 179 2.94 -30.48 -16.20
N GLU A 180 2.71 -31.37 -15.24
CA GLU A 180 3.38 -32.67 -15.24
C GLU A 180 2.31 -33.72 -14.97
N VAL A 181 2.40 -34.79 -15.76
CA VAL A 181 1.45 -35.88 -15.97
C VAL A 181 1.57 -36.90 -14.85
#